data_AF-A0A5C5TKR7-F1
#
_entry.id   AF-A0A5C5TKR7-F1
#
_cell.length_a   1.000
_cell.length_b   1.000
_cell.length_c   1.000
_cell.angle_alpha   90.00
_cell.angle_beta   90.00
_cell.angle_gamma   90.00
#
_symmetry.space_group_name_H-M   'P 1'
#
loop_
_entity.id
_entity.type
_entity.pdbx_description
1 polymer ?
#
loop_
_entity_poly.entity_id
_entity_poly.type
_entity_poly.pdbx_seq_one_letter_code
_entity_poly.pdbx_strand_id
1 'polypeptide(L)'
;MFKENLKMSWMNVVHNKLRSALTILGIVIGVGSIIALITIVKGATSEMTSEFASFGADKITVSAIGTPLKQGLLDNDIRQLAEIDNVAGVSPTISGVTSIVSDGTEKTDVTVEGKNDVYFVKTADLLETGRSINRLDIESENKVTLIGSTVADKLFFGKDPIGQKLMIGGASFTVIGTLQESNSFSGSSTNDAVIIPYTTSMKLLGTGFISNVDVYMADADQSEKITSDIEAALNEAFNYNKDSFSVMNMQDMLASINQMTTMLSLMLGGIASISLVVGGIGIMNMMLVSVTERTTEIGLRKALGAEPRRIQQQFLLEAVFLSSFGGFLGLLVGALLSFTICSLIGISFSLSGSTVLLALGFSTAIGIIFGIAPARKASKLNPIDALRSV
;
A
#
# COMPACT_ATOMS: atom_id res chain seq x y z
N MET A 1 5.01 18.06 42.60
CA MET A 1 3.82 18.49 41.83
C MET A 1 3.46 17.58 40.65
N PHE A 2 4.17 17.55 39.50
CA PHE A 2 3.73 16.74 38.34
C PHE A 2 3.72 15.23 38.62
N LYS A 3 4.76 14.71 39.29
CA LYS A 3 4.83 13.31 39.76
C LYS A 3 3.76 12.96 40.82
N GLU A 4 3.41 13.91 41.69
CA GLU A 4 2.36 13.71 42.70
C GLU A 4 0.96 13.72 42.08
N ASN A 5 0.71 14.60 41.11
CA ASN A 5 -0.56 14.62 40.37
C ASN A 5 -0.77 13.32 39.57
N LEU A 6 0.29 12.77 38.95
CA LEU A 6 0.27 11.46 38.30
C LEU A 6 -0.03 10.32 39.29
N LYS A 7 0.64 10.31 40.44
CA LYS A 7 0.43 9.30 41.49
C LYS A 7 -0.99 9.34 42.06
N MET A 8 -1.53 10.54 42.28
CA MET A 8 -2.91 10.74 42.74
C MET A 8 -3.94 10.35 41.68
N SER A 9 -3.69 10.67 40.41
CA SER A 9 -4.57 10.28 39.29
C SER A 9 -4.64 8.75 39.14
N TRP A 10 -3.51 8.06 39.26
CA TRP A 10 -3.46 6.60 39.24
C TRP A 10 -4.24 5.97 40.40
N MET A 11 -4.07 6.50 41.61
CA MET A 11 -4.74 5.98 42.81
C MET A 11 -6.27 6.17 42.78
N ASN A 12 -6.75 7.24 42.13
CA ASN A 12 -8.18 7.49 41.93
C ASN A 12 -8.84 6.55 40.92
N VAL A 13 -8.16 6.26 39.80
CA VAL A 13 -8.62 5.27 38.80
C VAL A 13 -8.80 3.89 39.44
N VAL A 14 -7.94 3.55 40.41
CA VAL A 14 -7.98 2.28 41.14
C VAL A 14 -9.14 2.21 42.16
N HIS A 15 -9.67 3.34 42.64
CA HIS A 15 -10.76 3.36 43.62
C HIS A 15 -12.14 3.08 42.99
N ASN A 16 -12.38 3.56 41.76
CA ASN A 16 -13.58 3.30 40.97
C ASN A 16 -13.26 2.46 39.72
N LYS A 17 -12.84 1.20 39.95
CA LYS A 17 -12.28 0.30 38.92
C LYS A 17 -13.22 0.07 37.73
N LEU A 18 -14.51 -0.16 37.98
CA LEU A 18 -15.45 -0.56 36.92
C LEU A 18 -15.74 0.59 35.95
N ARG A 19 -16.01 1.79 36.47
CA ARG A 19 -16.33 2.97 35.65
C ARG A 19 -15.11 3.45 34.86
N SER A 20 -13.96 3.52 35.52
CA SER A 20 -12.71 3.91 34.86
C SER A 20 -12.30 2.91 33.77
N ALA A 21 -12.46 1.60 34.03
CA ALA A 21 -12.21 0.57 33.04
C ALA A 21 -13.14 0.69 31.83
N LEU A 22 -14.44 0.90 32.02
CA LEU A 22 -15.41 1.10 30.94
C LEU A 22 -15.10 2.33 30.07
N THR A 23 -14.70 3.45 30.69
CA THR A 23 -14.32 4.65 29.95
C THR A 23 -13.03 4.46 29.15
N ILE A 24 -12.00 3.87 29.77
CA ILE A 24 -10.73 3.57 29.09
C ILE A 24 -10.97 2.59 27.94
N LEU A 25 -11.81 1.56 28.14
CA LEU A 25 -12.15 0.57 27.13
C LEU A 25 -12.80 1.19 25.89
N GLY A 26 -13.69 2.18 26.07
CA GLY A 26 -14.27 2.94 24.95
C GLY A 26 -13.20 3.66 24.11
N ILE A 27 -12.21 4.27 24.78
CA ILE A 27 -11.09 4.96 24.10
C ILE A 27 -10.17 3.94 23.42
N VAL A 28 -9.85 2.83 24.10
CA VAL A 28 -9.01 1.74 23.56
C VAL A 28 -9.64 1.15 22.32
N ILE A 29 -10.95 0.91 22.30
CA ILE A 29 -11.66 0.39 21.13
C ILE A 29 -11.67 1.43 20.01
N GLY A 30 -11.96 2.70 20.32
CA GLY A 30 -12.00 3.77 19.31
C GLY A 30 -10.63 4.04 18.67
N VAL A 31 -9.57 4.14 19.47
CA VAL A 31 -8.19 4.39 19.01
C VAL A 31 -7.59 3.13 18.39
N GLY A 32 -7.90 1.95 18.93
CA GLY A 32 -7.42 0.67 18.40
C GLY A 32 -8.02 0.36 17.04
N SER A 33 -9.33 0.58 16.85
CA SER A 33 -10.00 0.31 15.58
C SER A 33 -9.49 1.22 14.45
N ILE A 34 -9.30 2.52 14.70
CA ILE A 34 -8.76 3.44 13.69
C ILE A 34 -7.33 3.08 13.31
N ILE A 35 -6.47 2.75 14.28
CA ILE A 35 -5.09 2.35 14.02
C ILE A 35 -5.07 1.05 13.20
N ALA A 36 -5.88 0.07 13.59
CA ALA A 36 -5.95 -1.19 12.88
C ALA A 36 -6.40 -0.98 11.42
N LEU A 37 -7.51 -0.27 11.20
CA LEU A 37 -8.08 -0.04 9.88
C LEU A 37 -7.13 0.75 8.96
N ILE A 38 -6.56 1.86 9.44
CA ILE A 38 -5.62 2.67 8.64
C ILE A 38 -4.35 1.87 8.32
N THR A 39 -3.83 1.09 9.27
CA THR A 39 -2.62 0.29 9.07
C THR A 39 -2.86 -0.81 8.05
N ILE A 40 -4.02 -1.48 8.09
CA ILE A 40 -4.40 -2.50 7.09
C ILE A 40 -4.53 -1.88 5.70
N VAL A 41 -5.23 -0.75 5.57
CA VAL A 41 -5.40 -0.07 4.28
C VAL A 41 -4.04 0.40 3.73
N LYS A 42 -3.18 0.98 4.57
CA LYS A 42 -1.83 1.38 4.16
C LYS A 42 -0.94 0.20 3.78
N GLY A 43 -1.04 -0.93 4.50
CA GLY A 43 -0.33 -2.16 4.14
C GLY A 43 -0.77 -2.69 2.78
N ALA A 44 -2.08 -2.82 2.56
CA ALA A 44 -2.63 -3.31 1.30
C ALA A 44 -2.26 -2.40 0.11
N THR A 45 -2.35 -1.09 0.31
CA THR A 45 -2.01 -0.11 -0.73
C THR A 45 -0.51 -0.06 -1.00
N SER A 46 0.33 -0.20 0.03
CA SER A 46 1.79 -0.33 -0.13
C SER A 46 2.17 -1.54 -0.98
N GLU A 47 1.54 -2.69 -0.72
CA GLU A 47 1.74 -3.92 -1.48
C GLU A 47 1.38 -3.69 -2.97
N MET A 48 0.17 -3.16 -3.23
CA MET A 48 -0.27 -2.81 -4.58
C MET A 48 0.71 -1.84 -5.25
N THR A 49 1.10 -0.76 -4.58
CA THR A 49 2.06 0.20 -5.16
C THR A 49 3.43 -0.40 -5.42
N SER A 50 3.88 -1.36 -4.61
CA SER A 50 5.14 -2.06 -4.83
C SER A 50 5.07 -3.01 -6.03
N GLU A 51 3.93 -3.68 -6.23
CA GLU A 51 3.67 -4.49 -7.43
C GLU A 51 3.65 -3.60 -8.68
N PHE A 52 2.99 -2.45 -8.64
CA PHE A 52 3.01 -1.48 -9.74
C PHE A 52 4.38 -0.85 -9.97
N ALA A 53 5.15 -0.59 -8.92
CA ALA A 53 6.52 -0.10 -9.04
C ALA A 53 7.44 -1.14 -9.69
N SER A 54 7.23 -2.44 -9.41
CA SER A 54 7.99 -3.53 -10.03
C SER A 54 7.78 -3.62 -11.55
N PHE A 55 6.61 -3.19 -12.03
CA PHE A 55 6.36 -3.06 -13.46
C PHE A 55 7.13 -1.88 -14.10
N GLY A 56 7.71 -0.99 -13.30
CA GLY A 56 8.40 0.23 -13.73
C GLY A 56 7.46 1.44 -13.70
N ALA A 57 7.72 2.40 -12.80
CA ALA A 57 6.92 3.63 -12.70
C ALA A 57 7.11 4.57 -13.90
N ASP A 58 8.25 4.47 -14.59
CA ASP A 58 8.64 5.36 -15.69
C ASP A 58 8.24 4.83 -17.08
N LYS A 59 7.18 4.00 -17.13
CA LYS A 59 6.68 3.44 -18.38
C LYS A 59 5.25 3.85 -18.69
N ILE A 60 4.99 3.96 -19.98
CA ILE A 60 3.68 4.07 -20.58
C ILE A 60 3.40 2.76 -21.32
N THR A 61 2.34 2.07 -20.94
CA THR A 61 1.92 0.84 -21.61
C THR A 61 0.87 1.19 -22.66
N VAL A 62 1.14 0.79 -23.89
CA VAL A 62 0.25 0.91 -25.04
C VAL A 62 -0.32 -0.47 -25.33
N SER A 63 -1.65 -0.56 -25.37
CA SER A 63 -2.38 -1.75 -25.79
C SER A 63 -3.14 -1.43 -27.08
N ALA A 64 -2.74 -2.04 -28.18
CA ALA A 64 -3.43 -2.00 -29.46
C ALA A 64 -4.45 -3.15 -29.55
N ILE A 65 -5.74 -2.78 -29.52
CA ILE A 65 -6.87 -3.68 -29.74
C ILE A 65 -7.01 -3.96 -31.23
N GLY A 66 -6.66 -2.98 -32.06
CA GLY A 66 -6.73 -3.05 -33.51
C GLY A 66 -8.10 -2.71 -34.09
N THR A 67 -8.17 -2.77 -35.41
CA THR A 67 -9.37 -2.56 -36.23
C THR A 67 -9.48 -3.71 -37.25
N PRO A 68 -10.63 -3.87 -37.93
CA PRO A 68 -10.74 -4.83 -39.04
C PRO A 68 -9.69 -4.64 -40.15
N LEU A 69 -9.12 -3.43 -40.27
CA LEU A 69 -8.09 -3.08 -41.26
C LEU A 69 -6.66 -3.29 -40.74
N LYS A 70 -6.45 -3.24 -39.42
CA LYS A 70 -5.12 -3.34 -38.78
C LYS A 70 -5.26 -3.94 -37.39
N GLN A 71 -4.85 -5.21 -37.23
CA GLN A 71 -5.09 -6.00 -36.00
C GLN A 71 -4.17 -5.66 -34.82
N GLY A 72 -3.14 -4.82 -35.03
CA GLY A 72 -2.22 -4.38 -33.97
C GLY A 72 -1.10 -3.51 -34.53
N LEU A 73 -0.01 -3.37 -33.76
CA LEU A 73 1.17 -2.60 -34.14
C LEU A 73 2.13 -3.42 -35.00
N LEU A 74 2.70 -2.78 -36.02
CA LEU A 74 3.74 -3.32 -36.88
C LEU A 74 5.10 -2.75 -36.46
N ASP A 75 6.20 -3.35 -36.93
CA ASP A 75 7.56 -2.92 -36.60
C ASP A 75 7.80 -1.42 -36.92
N ASN A 76 7.20 -0.92 -38.01
CA ASN A 76 7.28 0.50 -38.36
C ASN A 76 6.61 1.42 -37.32
N ASP A 77 5.48 0.99 -36.73
CA ASP A 77 4.81 1.76 -35.68
C ASP A 77 5.69 1.79 -34.41
N ILE A 78 6.34 0.67 -34.08
CA ILE A 78 7.28 0.60 -32.95
C ILE A 78 8.46 1.55 -33.14
N ARG A 79 8.99 1.65 -34.36
CA ARG A 79 10.08 2.58 -34.69
C ARG A 79 9.64 4.04 -34.55
N GLN A 80 8.45 4.38 -35.03
CA GLN A 80 7.89 5.72 -34.85
C GLN A 80 7.73 6.09 -33.37
N LEU A 81 7.24 5.16 -32.54
CA LEU A 81 7.14 5.37 -31.09
C LEU A 81 8.52 5.58 -30.43
N ALA A 82 9.56 4.92 -30.95
CA ALA A 82 10.93 5.07 -30.44
C ALA A 82 11.59 6.39 -30.88
N GLU A 83 11.07 7.07 -31.90
CA GLU A 83 11.56 8.36 -32.39
C GLU A 83 10.94 9.57 -31.67
N ILE A 84 9.93 9.37 -30.82
CA ILE A 84 9.31 10.43 -30.03
C ILE A 84 10.34 11.02 -29.04
N ASP A 85 10.36 12.35 -28.93
CA ASP A 85 11.25 13.07 -28.02
C ASP A 85 11.08 12.58 -26.56
N ASN A 86 12.19 12.44 -25.84
CA ASN A 86 12.26 11.94 -24.45
C ASN A 86 11.82 10.48 -24.23
N VAL A 87 11.64 9.68 -25.29
CA VAL A 87 11.54 8.22 -25.16
C VAL A 87 12.94 7.62 -25.01
N ALA A 88 13.18 6.92 -23.89
CA ALA A 88 14.44 6.24 -23.62
C ALA A 88 14.54 4.87 -24.31
N GLY A 89 13.40 4.27 -24.67
CA GLY A 89 13.34 3.02 -25.39
C GLY A 89 11.95 2.43 -25.43
N VAL A 90 11.73 1.49 -26.35
CA VAL A 90 10.44 0.83 -26.56
C VAL A 90 10.64 -0.67 -26.50
N SER A 91 9.79 -1.37 -25.75
CA SER A 91 9.78 -2.82 -25.63
C SER A 91 8.44 -3.39 -26.08
N PRO A 92 8.37 -4.05 -27.24
CA PRO A 92 7.18 -4.81 -27.60
C PRO A 92 7.02 -6.03 -26.68
N THR A 93 5.78 -6.35 -26.36
CA THR A 93 5.42 -7.50 -25.53
C THR A 93 4.44 -8.37 -26.29
N ILE A 94 4.82 -9.64 -26.48
CA ILE A 94 3.96 -10.66 -27.08
C ILE A 94 3.79 -11.76 -26.04
N SER A 95 2.58 -11.94 -25.52
CA SER A 95 2.29 -12.97 -24.52
C SER A 95 1.44 -14.08 -25.12
N GLY A 96 1.74 -15.32 -24.76
CA GLY A 96 0.90 -16.48 -25.07
C GLY A 96 1.04 -17.55 -23.99
N VAL A 97 0.13 -18.52 -23.98
CA VAL A 97 0.18 -19.66 -23.07
C VAL A 97 0.50 -20.91 -23.88
N THR A 98 1.49 -21.69 -23.45
CA THR A 98 1.86 -22.95 -24.12
C THR A 98 2.42 -23.96 -23.14
N SER A 99 2.68 -25.18 -23.62
CA SER A 99 3.39 -26.20 -22.85
C SER A 99 4.89 -26.12 -23.08
N ILE A 100 5.64 -26.41 -22.02
CA ILE A 100 7.09 -26.57 -22.08
C ILE A 100 7.48 -27.99 -21.69
N VAL A 101 8.51 -28.53 -22.34
CA VAL A 101 9.00 -29.89 -22.13
C VAL A 101 10.52 -29.89 -22.05
N SER A 102 11.07 -30.54 -21.04
CA SER A 102 12.51 -30.84 -20.94
C SER A 102 12.72 -32.24 -20.40
N ASP A 103 13.64 -33.02 -20.99
CA ASP A 103 14.00 -34.38 -20.56
C ASP A 103 12.80 -35.32 -20.26
N GLY A 104 11.70 -35.17 -20.99
CA GLY A 104 10.48 -35.98 -20.81
C GLY A 104 9.54 -35.51 -19.70
N THR A 105 9.88 -34.44 -18.98
CA THR A 105 8.99 -33.77 -18.03
C THR A 105 8.25 -32.63 -18.74
N GLU A 106 6.92 -32.64 -18.68
CA GLU A 106 6.06 -31.62 -19.26
C GLU A 106 5.46 -30.72 -18.18
N LYS A 107 5.36 -29.43 -18.51
CA LYS A 107 4.56 -28.46 -17.76
C LYS A 107 3.63 -27.74 -18.73
N THR A 108 2.33 -27.82 -18.48
CA THR A 108 1.30 -27.11 -19.23
C THR A 108 1.05 -25.73 -18.63
N ASP A 109 0.31 -24.88 -19.36
CA ASP A 109 -0.17 -23.58 -18.89
C ASP A 109 0.95 -22.60 -18.48
N VAL A 110 2.05 -22.61 -19.25
CA VAL A 110 3.18 -21.72 -19.03
C VAL A 110 3.02 -20.45 -19.86
N THR A 111 3.13 -19.31 -19.20
CA THR A 111 3.16 -17.99 -19.85
C THR A 111 4.49 -17.81 -20.57
N VAL A 112 4.44 -17.66 -21.88
CA VAL A 112 5.58 -17.31 -22.72
C VAL A 112 5.48 -15.85 -23.11
N GLU A 113 6.52 -15.09 -22.81
CA GLU A 113 6.62 -13.67 -23.12
C GLU A 113 7.75 -13.40 -24.13
N GLY A 114 7.39 -12.69 -25.18
CA GLY A 114 8.32 -12.10 -26.15
C GLY A 114 8.73 -10.72 -25.69
N LYS A 115 10.02 -10.51 -25.41
CA LYS A 115 10.59 -9.21 -25.02
C LYS A 115 11.80 -8.86 -25.89
N ASN A 116 12.26 -7.61 -25.83
CA ASN A 116 13.49 -7.17 -26.48
C ASN A 116 14.61 -6.87 -25.45
N ASP A 117 15.74 -6.37 -25.94
CA ASP A 117 16.91 -5.99 -25.14
C ASP A 117 16.63 -4.79 -24.23
N VAL A 118 15.82 -3.82 -24.71
CA VAL A 118 15.43 -2.62 -23.94
C VAL A 118 14.76 -3.00 -22.62
N TYR A 119 13.89 -4.02 -22.63
CA TYR A 119 13.23 -4.52 -21.42
C TYR A 119 14.24 -4.91 -20.32
N PHE A 120 15.31 -5.63 -20.68
CA PHE A 120 16.32 -6.09 -19.72
C PHE A 120 17.28 -4.98 -19.29
N VAL A 121 17.53 -3.98 -20.15
CA VAL A 121 18.30 -2.78 -19.75
C VAL A 121 17.52 -1.99 -18.70
N LYS A 122 16.20 -1.93 -18.81
CA LYS A 122 15.32 -1.20 -17.88
C LYS A 122 14.90 -2.03 -16.65
N THR A 123 15.11 -3.35 -16.68
CA THR A 123 14.77 -4.28 -15.60
C THR A 123 15.99 -5.12 -15.22
N ALA A 124 17.10 -4.45 -14.89
CA ALA A 124 18.40 -5.11 -14.71
C ALA A 124 18.42 -6.13 -13.54
N ASP A 125 17.63 -5.88 -12.49
CA ASP A 125 17.56 -6.74 -11.30
C ASP A 125 16.77 -8.04 -11.55
N LEU A 126 16.18 -8.23 -12.74
CA LEU A 126 15.38 -9.42 -13.05
C LEU A 126 16.24 -10.68 -13.23
N LEU A 127 17.51 -10.56 -13.59
CA LEU A 127 18.38 -11.69 -13.89
C LEU A 127 19.06 -12.22 -12.62
N GLU A 128 18.95 -13.53 -12.38
CA GLU A 128 19.67 -14.19 -11.29
C GLU A 128 21.01 -14.76 -11.79
N THR A 129 20.96 -15.55 -12.86
CA THR A 129 22.14 -16.19 -13.47
C THR A 129 22.10 -16.14 -15.00
N GLY A 130 23.27 -16.21 -15.64
CA GLY A 130 23.41 -16.25 -17.09
C GLY A 130 23.50 -14.87 -17.75
N ARG A 131 22.86 -14.71 -18.91
CA ARG A 131 22.84 -13.45 -19.68
C ARG A 131 21.43 -13.09 -20.14
N SER A 132 21.16 -11.79 -20.30
CA SER A 132 19.92 -11.30 -20.91
C SER A 132 19.89 -11.50 -22.43
N ILE A 133 18.70 -11.33 -23.01
CA ILE A 133 18.49 -11.26 -24.46
C ILE A 133 19.12 -9.96 -24.98
N ASN A 134 19.96 -10.07 -26.00
CA ASN A 134 20.59 -8.92 -26.64
C ASN A 134 19.99 -8.64 -28.03
N ARG A 135 20.38 -7.52 -28.62
CA ARG A 135 19.91 -7.11 -29.95
C ARG A 135 20.24 -8.13 -31.05
N LEU A 136 21.39 -8.80 -30.98
CA LEU A 136 21.78 -9.81 -31.97
C LEU A 136 20.88 -11.05 -31.93
N ASP A 137 20.42 -11.45 -30.74
CA ASP A 137 19.49 -12.58 -30.59
C ASP A 137 18.14 -12.27 -31.24
N ILE A 138 17.71 -11.01 -31.19
CA ILE A 138 16.45 -10.54 -31.79
C ILE A 138 16.59 -10.47 -33.31
N GLU A 139 17.66 -9.84 -33.81
CA GLU A 139 17.91 -9.65 -35.24
C GLU A 139 18.20 -10.98 -35.97
N SER A 140 18.88 -11.92 -35.29
CA SER A 140 19.17 -13.25 -35.84
C SER A 140 18.07 -14.28 -35.56
N GLU A 141 17.00 -13.87 -34.85
CA GLU A 141 15.92 -14.73 -34.39
C GLU A 141 16.41 -15.99 -33.65
N ASN A 142 17.44 -15.83 -32.82
CA ASN A 142 18.05 -16.92 -32.09
C ASN A 142 17.01 -17.57 -31.15
N LYS A 143 16.95 -18.90 -31.17
CA LYS A 143 16.08 -19.67 -30.27
C LYS A 143 16.71 -19.80 -28.89
N VAL A 144 16.75 -18.69 -28.16
CA VAL A 144 17.25 -18.60 -26.78
C VAL A 144 16.12 -18.25 -25.81
N THR A 145 16.26 -18.64 -24.55
CA THR A 145 15.22 -18.41 -23.54
C THR A 145 15.77 -18.15 -22.15
N LEU A 146 15.04 -17.35 -21.38
CA LEU A 146 15.20 -17.14 -19.95
C LEU A 146 14.02 -17.79 -19.23
N ILE A 147 14.28 -18.43 -18.11
CA ILE A 147 13.26 -19.18 -17.36
C ILE A 147 13.10 -18.62 -15.94
N GLY A 148 11.86 -18.58 -15.46
CA GLY A 148 11.56 -18.27 -14.07
C GLY A 148 12.05 -19.35 -13.09
N SER A 149 12.16 -18.99 -11.80
CA SER A 149 12.65 -19.87 -10.73
C SER A 149 11.86 -21.19 -10.63
N THR A 150 10.52 -21.14 -10.64
CA THR A 150 9.68 -22.35 -10.58
C THR A 150 9.86 -23.26 -11.79
N VAL A 151 10.15 -22.70 -12.97
CA VAL A 151 10.44 -23.48 -14.18
C VAL A 151 11.79 -24.17 -14.06
N ALA A 152 12.80 -23.44 -13.57
CA ALA A 152 14.14 -24.00 -13.31
C ALA A 152 14.08 -25.14 -12.30
N ASP A 153 13.42 -24.94 -11.16
CA ASP A 153 13.33 -25.94 -10.09
C ASP A 153 12.59 -27.21 -10.52
N LYS A 154 11.50 -27.07 -11.29
CA LYS A 154 10.70 -28.23 -11.70
C LYS A 154 11.33 -29.04 -12.83
N LEU A 155 11.88 -28.38 -13.85
CA LEU A 155 12.37 -29.06 -15.06
C LEU A 155 13.86 -29.40 -15.00
N PHE A 156 14.64 -28.66 -14.21
CA PHE A 156 16.09 -28.81 -14.10
C PHE A 156 16.54 -29.12 -12.67
N PHE A 157 15.72 -29.79 -11.86
CA PHE A 157 16.01 -30.10 -10.46
C PHE A 157 17.41 -30.73 -10.28
N GLY A 158 18.29 -30.03 -9.55
CA GLY A 158 19.65 -30.48 -9.27
C GLY A 158 20.61 -30.45 -10.46
N LYS A 159 20.26 -29.78 -11.56
CA LYS A 159 21.10 -29.56 -12.75
C LYS A 159 21.21 -28.06 -13.05
N ASP A 160 22.31 -27.64 -13.67
CA ASP A 160 22.43 -26.29 -14.21
C ASP A 160 21.53 -26.16 -15.46
N PRO A 161 20.52 -25.27 -15.47
CA PRO A 161 19.65 -25.08 -16.62
C PRO A 161 20.37 -24.38 -17.78
N ILE A 162 21.45 -23.63 -17.54
CA ILE A 162 22.12 -22.84 -18.57
C ILE A 162 22.75 -23.75 -19.63
N GLY A 163 22.51 -23.44 -20.91
CA GLY A 163 22.98 -24.20 -22.06
C GLY A 163 22.13 -25.44 -22.40
N GLN A 164 21.17 -25.79 -21.55
CA GLN A 164 20.26 -26.91 -21.83
C GLN A 164 19.18 -26.53 -22.84
N LYS A 165 18.58 -27.55 -23.44
CA LYS A 165 17.46 -27.38 -24.37
C LYS A 165 16.13 -27.46 -23.63
N LEU A 166 15.25 -26.52 -23.94
CA LEU A 166 13.86 -26.49 -23.52
C LEU A 166 12.98 -26.49 -24.77
N MET A 167 12.04 -27.42 -24.86
CA MET A 167 11.02 -27.36 -25.92
C MET A 167 9.88 -26.46 -25.44
N ILE A 168 9.54 -25.46 -26.23
CA ILE A 168 8.45 -24.50 -25.97
C ILE A 168 7.54 -24.54 -27.18
N GLY A 169 6.27 -24.93 -27.02
CA GLY A 169 5.31 -24.98 -28.12
C GLY A 169 5.76 -25.82 -29.33
N GLY A 170 6.56 -26.86 -29.10
CA GLY A 170 7.11 -27.73 -30.14
C GLY A 170 8.42 -27.26 -30.79
N ALA A 171 8.95 -26.09 -30.45
CA ALA A 171 10.25 -25.60 -30.91
C ALA A 171 11.31 -25.72 -29.81
N SER A 172 12.55 -26.08 -30.17
CA SER A 172 13.67 -26.19 -29.22
C SER A 172 14.39 -24.85 -29.05
N PHE A 173 14.48 -24.39 -27.80
CA PHE A 173 15.19 -23.20 -27.35
C PHE A 173 16.35 -23.60 -26.43
N THR A 174 17.42 -22.78 -26.41
CA THR A 174 18.55 -22.93 -25.49
C THR A 174 18.37 -21.98 -24.32
N VAL A 175 18.42 -22.50 -23.09
CA VAL A 175 18.33 -21.68 -21.89
C VAL A 175 19.63 -20.88 -21.73
N ILE A 176 19.54 -19.56 -21.59
CA ILE A 176 20.70 -18.66 -21.46
C ILE A 176 20.80 -17.98 -20.09
N GLY A 177 19.79 -18.15 -19.23
CA GLY A 177 19.79 -17.63 -17.86
C GLY A 177 18.49 -17.91 -17.10
N THR A 178 18.51 -17.60 -15.80
CA THR A 178 17.36 -17.70 -14.88
C THR A 178 16.98 -16.34 -14.34
N LEU A 179 15.68 -16.17 -14.05
CA LEU A 179 15.13 -14.94 -13.48
C LEU A 179 15.08 -15.05 -11.96
N GLN A 180 15.26 -13.92 -11.26
CA GLN A 180 15.11 -13.87 -9.80
C GLN A 180 13.70 -14.25 -9.38
N GLU A 181 13.59 -14.89 -8.22
CA GLU A 181 12.31 -15.22 -7.62
C GLU A 181 11.55 -13.92 -7.27
N SER A 182 10.39 -13.75 -7.91
CA SER A 182 9.45 -12.70 -7.58
C SER A 182 8.62 -13.09 -6.36
N ASN A 183 8.57 -12.19 -5.36
CA ASN A 183 7.72 -12.33 -4.18
C ASN A 183 6.27 -11.87 -4.43
N SER A 184 5.91 -11.56 -5.67
CA SER A 184 4.57 -11.12 -6.04
C SER A 184 3.57 -12.25 -5.80
N PHE A 185 2.57 -12.00 -4.94
CA PHE A 185 1.55 -12.97 -4.51
C PHE A 185 0.50 -13.27 -5.59
N SER A 186 0.56 -12.60 -6.76
CA SER A 186 -0.46 -12.65 -7.81
C SER A 186 0.07 -13.32 -9.09
N GLY A 187 -0.84 -13.66 -10.01
CA GLY A 187 -0.55 -14.27 -11.32
C GLY A 187 0.31 -13.44 -12.28
N SER A 188 0.90 -12.35 -11.80
CA SER A 188 1.97 -11.57 -12.44
C SER A 188 3.37 -12.10 -12.12
N SER A 189 3.51 -13.12 -11.27
CA SER A 189 4.81 -13.68 -10.89
C SER A 189 5.60 -14.15 -12.12
N THR A 190 6.83 -13.68 -12.26
CA THR A 190 7.73 -14.15 -13.34
C THR A 190 8.29 -15.55 -13.06
N ASN A 191 7.98 -16.11 -11.89
CA ASN A 191 8.46 -17.43 -11.42
C ASN A 191 8.05 -18.57 -12.36
N ASP A 192 6.85 -18.49 -12.93
CA ASP A 192 6.32 -19.47 -13.87
C ASP A 192 6.45 -19.05 -15.35
N ALA A 193 7.04 -17.88 -15.62
CA ALA A 193 7.15 -17.33 -16.97
C ALA A 193 8.41 -17.82 -17.70
N VAL A 194 8.32 -17.82 -19.02
CA VAL A 194 9.45 -18.10 -19.93
C VAL A 194 9.58 -16.94 -20.90
N ILE A 195 10.72 -16.26 -20.91
CA ILE A 195 10.97 -15.10 -21.75
C ILE A 195 11.83 -15.51 -22.96
N ILE A 196 11.42 -15.12 -24.16
CA ILE A 196 12.12 -15.36 -25.43
C ILE A 196 12.18 -14.05 -26.25
N PRO A 197 13.02 -13.95 -27.28
CA PRO A 197 13.01 -12.79 -28.17
C PRO A 197 11.63 -12.60 -28.82
N TYR A 198 11.13 -11.36 -28.85
CA TYR A 198 9.79 -11.07 -29.38
C TYR A 198 9.62 -11.49 -30.86
N THR A 199 10.67 -11.42 -31.66
CA THR A 199 10.66 -11.88 -33.07
C THR A 199 10.42 -13.39 -33.15
N THR A 200 11.04 -14.16 -32.25
CA THR A 200 10.86 -15.61 -32.17
C THR A 200 9.50 -15.99 -31.57
N SER A 201 8.99 -15.25 -30.57
CA SER A 201 7.66 -15.49 -30.00
C SER A 201 6.55 -15.25 -31.01
N MET A 202 6.69 -14.22 -31.85
CA MET A 202 5.75 -13.90 -32.92
C MET A 202 5.56 -15.07 -33.89
N LYS A 203 6.68 -15.71 -34.29
CA LYS A 203 6.65 -16.92 -35.13
C LYS A 203 6.10 -18.14 -34.40
N LEU A 204 6.44 -18.32 -33.13
CA LEU A 204 5.98 -19.44 -32.31
C LEU A 204 4.46 -19.40 -32.10
N LEU A 205 3.91 -18.22 -31.81
CA LEU A 205 2.49 -18.00 -31.55
C LEU A 205 1.67 -17.76 -32.82
N GLY A 206 2.33 -17.61 -33.97
CA GLY A 206 1.68 -17.37 -35.26
C GLY A 206 1.00 -15.99 -35.36
N THR A 207 1.47 -15.00 -34.61
CA THR A 207 0.94 -13.63 -34.65
C THR A 207 1.72 -12.78 -35.65
N GLY A 208 1.04 -11.90 -36.39
CA GLY A 208 1.66 -10.98 -37.36
C GLY A 208 1.75 -9.52 -36.89
N PHE A 209 1.33 -9.26 -35.65
CA PHE A 209 1.25 -7.94 -35.06
C PHE A 209 1.61 -7.98 -33.57
N ILE A 210 1.90 -6.80 -33.02
CA ILE A 210 2.21 -6.57 -31.61
C ILE A 210 0.98 -5.93 -30.97
N SER A 211 0.46 -6.54 -29.90
CA SER A 211 -0.69 -6.01 -29.17
C SER A 211 -0.27 -5.07 -28.05
N ASN A 212 0.83 -5.36 -27.35
CA ASN A 212 1.25 -4.59 -26.19
C ASN A 212 2.66 -4.04 -26.38
N VAL A 213 2.88 -2.80 -25.99
CA VAL A 213 4.17 -2.12 -26.08
C VAL A 213 4.40 -1.31 -24.82
N ASP A 214 5.53 -1.52 -24.17
CA ASP A 214 5.98 -0.69 -23.07
C ASP A 214 6.93 0.38 -23.61
N VAL A 215 6.58 1.65 -23.42
CA VAL A 215 7.41 2.81 -23.77
C VAL A 215 8.05 3.34 -22.51
N TYR A 216 9.37 3.33 -22.45
CA TYR A 216 10.13 3.82 -21.31
C TYR A 216 10.50 5.28 -21.52
N MET A 217 10.19 6.11 -20.54
CA MET A 217 10.49 7.54 -20.57
C MET A 217 11.91 7.81 -20.09
N ALA A 218 12.57 8.82 -20.65
CA ALA A 218 13.85 9.33 -20.15
C ALA A 218 13.65 10.26 -18.95
N ASP A 219 12.55 11.01 -18.96
CA ASP A 219 12.16 11.95 -17.92
C ASP A 219 10.66 11.75 -17.58
N ALA A 220 10.40 11.42 -16.32
CA ALA A 220 9.06 11.19 -15.79
C ALA A 220 8.19 12.47 -15.83
N ASP A 221 8.79 13.65 -15.72
CA ASP A 221 8.07 14.94 -15.67
C ASP A 221 7.43 15.30 -17.02
N GLN A 222 7.86 14.66 -18.12
CA GLN A 222 7.30 14.85 -19.46
C GLN A 222 6.23 13.82 -19.83
N SER A 223 5.78 13.01 -18.87
CA SER A 223 4.87 11.89 -19.13
C SER A 223 3.55 12.29 -19.80
N GLU A 224 2.93 13.42 -19.42
CA GLU A 224 1.72 13.92 -20.08
C GLU A 224 1.97 14.26 -21.56
N LYS A 225 3.09 14.94 -21.86
CA LYS A 225 3.46 15.30 -23.23
C LYS A 225 3.74 14.06 -24.07
N ILE A 226 4.55 13.14 -23.55
CA ILE A 226 4.90 11.88 -24.23
C ILE A 226 3.63 11.06 -24.49
N THR A 227 2.71 10.99 -23.52
CA THR A 227 1.42 10.32 -23.68
C THR A 227 0.62 10.93 -24.83
N SER A 228 0.51 12.26 -24.90
CA SER A 228 -0.17 12.94 -26.01
C SER A 228 0.50 12.70 -27.37
N ASP A 229 1.83 12.67 -27.42
CA ASP A 229 2.58 12.42 -28.66
C ASP A 229 2.41 10.97 -29.14
N ILE A 230 2.40 10.01 -28.19
CA ILE A 230 2.08 8.59 -28.48
C ILE A 230 0.64 8.46 -28.99
N GLU A 231 -0.33 9.09 -28.33
CA GLU A 231 -1.72 9.07 -28.79
C GLU A 231 -1.88 9.65 -30.19
N ALA A 232 -1.16 10.73 -30.52
CA ALA A 232 -1.17 11.32 -31.85
C ALA A 232 -0.63 10.35 -32.91
N ALA A 233 0.52 9.72 -32.65
CA ALA A 233 1.11 8.72 -33.54
C ALA A 233 0.21 7.49 -33.73
N LEU A 234 -0.41 7.00 -32.66
CA LEU A 234 -1.34 5.87 -32.71
C LEU A 234 -2.65 6.22 -33.43
N ASN A 235 -3.16 7.44 -33.24
CA ASN A 235 -4.33 7.90 -33.99
C ASN A 235 -4.06 7.90 -35.50
N GLU A 236 -2.91 8.38 -35.95
CA GLU A 236 -2.53 8.31 -37.36
C GLU A 236 -2.42 6.85 -37.83
N ALA A 237 -1.75 6.00 -37.05
CA ALA A 237 -1.54 4.59 -37.35
C ALA A 237 -2.85 3.76 -37.43
N PHE A 238 -3.92 4.17 -36.76
CA PHE A 238 -5.23 3.50 -36.72
C PHE A 238 -6.36 4.29 -37.41
N ASN A 239 -6.03 5.22 -38.32
CA ASN A 239 -7.02 6.02 -39.08
C ASN A 239 -8.01 6.81 -38.18
N TYR A 240 -7.50 7.41 -37.10
CA TYR A 240 -8.24 8.23 -36.13
C TYR A 240 -9.39 7.51 -35.42
N ASN A 241 -9.32 6.17 -35.34
CA ASN A 241 -10.26 5.39 -34.54
C ASN A 241 -9.73 5.23 -33.11
N LYS A 242 -10.28 6.05 -32.20
CA LYS A 242 -9.89 6.13 -30.79
C LYS A 242 -10.10 4.85 -29.99
N ASP A 243 -10.99 3.95 -30.43
CA ASP A 243 -11.27 2.69 -29.73
C ASP A 243 -10.27 1.57 -30.12
N SER A 244 -9.32 1.86 -31.00
CA SER A 244 -8.37 0.87 -31.53
C SER A 244 -7.15 0.65 -30.63
N PHE A 245 -6.90 1.56 -29.70
CA PHE A 245 -5.75 1.51 -28.79
C PHE A 245 -6.09 2.15 -27.45
N SER A 246 -5.31 1.79 -26.44
CA SER A 246 -5.35 2.38 -25.10
C SER A 246 -3.92 2.71 -24.69
N VAL A 247 -3.73 3.90 -24.14
CA VAL A 247 -2.46 4.35 -23.57
C VAL A 247 -2.67 4.50 -22.07
N MET A 248 -1.83 3.84 -21.29
CA MET A 248 -1.89 3.85 -19.83
C MET A 248 -0.55 4.30 -19.27
N ASN A 249 -0.54 5.46 -18.63
CA ASN A 249 0.60 5.95 -17.87
C ASN A 249 0.58 5.36 -16.46
N MET A 250 1.67 4.68 -16.08
CA MET A 250 1.77 4.06 -14.76
C MET A 250 1.79 5.11 -13.63
N GLN A 251 2.31 6.31 -13.88
CA GLN A 251 2.33 7.38 -12.88
C GLN A 251 0.93 7.86 -12.52
N ASP A 252 0.05 8.02 -13.52
CA ASP A 252 -1.35 8.44 -13.30
C ASP A 252 -2.12 7.37 -12.51
N MET A 253 -1.80 6.10 -12.75
CA MET A 253 -2.37 4.99 -11.98
C MET A 253 -1.90 5.02 -10.52
N LEU A 254 -0.59 5.21 -10.27
CA LEU A 254 -0.05 5.35 -8.91
C LEU A 254 -0.65 6.58 -8.19
N ALA A 255 -0.78 7.70 -8.89
CA ALA A 255 -1.42 8.91 -8.36
C ALA A 255 -2.88 8.64 -7.98
N SER A 256 -3.62 7.93 -8.83
CA SER A 256 -5.01 7.52 -8.57
C SER A 256 -5.13 6.59 -7.35
N ILE A 257 -4.24 5.61 -7.20
CA ILE A 257 -4.19 4.72 -6.02
C ILE A 257 -3.92 5.54 -4.75
N ASN A 258 -2.96 6.47 -4.80
CA ASN A 258 -2.65 7.34 -3.66
C ASN A 258 -3.82 8.25 -3.28
N GLN A 259 -4.54 8.78 -4.27
CA GLN A 259 -5.74 9.59 -4.06
C GLN A 259 -6.86 8.76 -3.41
N MET A 260 -7.14 7.55 -3.92
CA MET A 260 -8.12 6.64 -3.32
C MET A 260 -7.74 6.26 -1.88
N THR A 261 -6.47 5.94 -1.64
CA THR A 261 -5.94 5.61 -0.31
C THR A 261 -6.14 6.76 0.68
N THR A 262 -5.88 7.99 0.22
CA THR A 262 -6.09 9.21 1.01
C THR A 262 -7.57 9.41 1.34
N MET A 263 -8.46 9.24 0.35
CA MET A 263 -9.90 9.35 0.53
C MET A 263 -10.44 8.31 1.53
N LEU A 264 -10.03 7.04 1.39
CA LEU A 264 -10.39 5.97 2.34
C LEU A 264 -9.87 6.28 3.75
N SER A 265 -8.62 6.77 3.86
CA SER A 265 -8.05 7.16 5.15
C SER A 265 -8.83 8.31 5.81
N LEU A 266 -9.28 9.30 5.03
CA LEU A 266 -10.11 10.39 5.52
C LEU A 266 -11.50 9.90 5.98
N MET A 267 -12.14 9.02 5.21
CA MET A 267 -13.43 8.42 5.59
C MET A 267 -13.32 7.62 6.89
N LEU A 268 -12.28 6.78 7.01
CA LEU A 268 -12.01 6.01 8.22
C LEU A 268 -11.70 6.93 9.41
N GLY A 269 -10.92 7.99 9.19
CA GLY A 269 -10.68 9.03 10.19
C GLY A 269 -11.98 9.71 10.64
N GLY A 270 -12.89 10.00 9.71
CA GLY A 270 -14.21 10.56 9.99
C GLY A 270 -15.07 9.63 10.84
N ILE A 271 -15.20 8.36 10.46
CA ILE A 271 -15.94 7.34 11.23
C ILE A 271 -15.33 7.17 12.62
N ALA A 272 -14.01 7.06 12.70
CA ALA A 272 -13.30 6.94 13.96
C ALA A 272 -13.49 8.17 14.86
N SER A 273 -13.54 9.37 14.29
CA SER A 273 -13.80 10.59 15.06
C SER A 273 -15.14 10.53 15.80
N ILE A 274 -16.18 9.94 15.19
CA ILE A 274 -17.49 9.74 15.81
C ILE A 274 -17.38 8.74 16.97
N SER A 275 -16.71 7.60 16.78
CA SER A 275 -16.47 6.61 17.84
C SER A 275 -15.70 7.22 19.02
N LEU A 276 -14.72 8.06 18.74
CA LEU A 276 -13.92 8.75 19.73
C LEU A 276 -14.72 9.83 20.47
N VAL A 277 -15.65 10.54 19.81
CA VAL A 277 -16.61 11.45 20.47
C VAL A 277 -17.49 10.69 21.46
N VAL A 278 -17.98 9.50 21.10
CA VAL A 278 -18.74 8.63 22.03
C VAL A 278 -17.88 8.25 23.25
N GLY A 279 -16.61 7.91 23.03
CA GLY A 279 -15.63 7.71 24.11
C GLY A 279 -15.42 8.95 24.97
N GLY A 280 -15.34 10.13 24.35
CA GLY A 280 -15.20 11.43 25.01
C GLY A 280 -16.39 11.78 25.90
N ILE A 281 -17.62 11.51 25.45
CA ILE A 281 -18.83 11.64 26.27
C ILE A 281 -18.73 10.73 27.51
N GLY A 282 -18.18 9.53 27.35
CA GLY A 282 -17.86 8.63 28.46
C GLY A 282 -16.92 9.26 29.49
N ILE A 283 -15.85 9.93 29.04
CA ILE A 283 -14.91 10.67 29.92
C ILE A 283 -15.66 11.78 30.66
N MET A 284 -16.45 12.58 29.94
CA MET A 284 -17.20 13.68 30.55
C MET A 284 -18.14 13.19 31.64
N ASN A 285 -18.92 12.14 31.37
CA ASN A 285 -19.89 11.60 32.32
C ASN A 285 -19.17 11.01 33.55
N MET A 286 -18.13 10.22 33.33
CA MET A 286 -17.32 9.67 34.42
C MET A 286 -16.75 10.77 35.32
N MET A 287 -16.20 11.83 34.72
CA MET A 287 -15.63 12.96 35.45
C MET A 287 -16.70 13.79 36.16
N LEU A 288 -17.88 14.01 35.57
CA LEU A 288 -18.98 14.70 36.25
C LEU A 288 -19.42 13.98 37.52
N VAL A 289 -19.51 12.64 37.46
CA VAL A 289 -19.87 11.83 38.64
C VAL A 289 -18.72 11.84 39.67
N SER A 290 -17.45 11.78 39.22
CA SER A 290 -16.30 11.90 40.13
C SER A 290 -16.28 13.24 40.86
N VAL A 291 -16.63 14.34 40.18
CA VAL A 291 -16.74 15.66 40.81
C VAL A 291 -17.84 15.67 41.88
N THR A 292 -18.98 15.02 41.64
CA THR A 292 -20.06 14.94 42.65
C THR A 292 -19.67 14.07 43.85
N GLU A 293 -19.00 12.94 43.62
CA GLU A 293 -18.50 12.05 44.69
C GLU A 293 -17.43 12.74 45.55
N ARG A 294 -16.60 13.61 44.95
CA ARG A 294 -15.50 14.33 45.62
C ARG A 294 -15.85 15.77 46.01
N THR A 295 -17.14 16.13 46.05
CA THR A 295 -17.61 17.49 46.37
C THR A 295 -17.04 18.02 47.69
N THR A 296 -17.08 17.21 48.75
CA THR A 296 -16.60 17.55 50.10
C THR A 296 -15.08 17.78 50.14
N GLU A 297 -14.31 16.91 49.48
CA GLU A 297 -12.84 17.04 49.34
C GLU A 297 -12.47 18.35 48.61
N ILE A 298 -13.18 18.67 47.53
CA ILE A 298 -12.96 19.91 46.75
C ILE A 298 -13.32 21.14 47.59
N GLY A 299 -14.44 21.08 48.32
CA GLY A 299 -14.89 22.14 49.23
C GLY A 299 -13.87 22.45 50.32
N LEU A 300 -13.30 21.41 50.95
CA LEU A 300 -12.26 21.55 51.96
C LEU A 300 -10.99 22.19 51.39
N ARG A 301 -10.52 21.74 50.21
CA ARG A 301 -9.34 22.34 49.56
C ARG A 301 -9.53 23.83 49.25
N LYS A 302 -10.72 24.23 48.80
CA LYS A 302 -11.03 25.63 48.55
C LYS A 302 -11.15 26.45 49.83
N ALA A 303 -11.73 25.90 50.89
CA ALA A 303 -11.80 26.56 52.20
C ALA A 303 -10.40 26.82 52.78
N LEU A 304 -9.43 25.93 52.48
CA LEU A 304 -8.02 26.08 52.82
C LEU A 304 -7.24 27.01 51.85
N GLY A 305 -7.91 27.66 50.90
CA GLY A 305 -7.31 28.67 50.02
C GLY A 305 -6.85 28.17 48.64
N ALA A 306 -7.24 26.98 48.19
CA ALA A 306 -6.92 26.53 46.84
C ALA A 306 -7.62 27.39 45.76
N GLU A 307 -6.83 27.99 44.86
CA GLU A 307 -7.36 28.77 43.74
C GLU A 307 -8.22 27.91 42.80
N PRO A 308 -9.35 28.44 42.29
CA PRO A 308 -10.21 27.74 41.31
C PRO A 308 -9.45 27.17 40.11
N ARG A 309 -8.45 27.91 39.62
CA ARG A 309 -7.60 27.50 38.49
C ARG A 309 -6.79 26.24 38.79
N ARG A 310 -6.31 26.05 40.03
CA ARG A 310 -5.56 24.85 40.44
C ARG A 310 -6.45 23.62 40.47
N ILE A 311 -7.68 23.76 40.98
CA ILE A 311 -8.69 22.69 40.95
C ILE A 311 -9.04 22.33 39.50
N GLN A 312 -9.24 23.33 38.64
CA GLN A 312 -9.51 23.10 37.23
C GLN A 312 -8.36 22.34 36.53
N GLN A 313 -7.11 22.75 36.76
CA GLN A 313 -5.94 22.10 36.19
C GLN A 313 -5.78 20.65 36.65
N GLN A 314 -6.10 20.36 37.92
CA GLN A 314 -6.05 18.99 38.45
C GLN A 314 -7.03 18.07 37.70
N PHE A 315 -8.30 18.45 37.62
CA PHE A 315 -9.31 17.62 36.93
C PHE A 315 -9.08 17.55 35.41
N LEU A 316 -8.56 18.61 34.80
CA LEU A 316 -8.21 18.57 33.38
C LEU A 316 -7.03 17.62 33.12
N LEU A 317 -6.00 17.64 33.97
CA LEU A 317 -4.89 16.70 33.88
C LEU A 317 -5.34 15.25 34.09
N GLU A 318 -6.29 15.01 35.00
CA GLU A 318 -6.87 13.67 35.22
C GLU A 318 -7.58 13.16 33.95
N ALA A 319 -8.36 14.02 33.27
CA ALA A 319 -9.01 13.68 32.01
C ALA A 319 -8.00 13.43 30.86
N VAL A 320 -6.99 14.29 30.73
CA VAL A 320 -5.93 14.13 29.71
C VAL A 320 -5.09 12.88 29.97
N PHE A 321 -4.76 12.59 31.22
CA PHE A 321 -4.03 11.39 31.58
C PHE A 321 -4.83 10.13 31.23
N LEU A 322 -6.12 10.09 31.60
CA LEU A 322 -7.02 9.00 31.26
C LEU A 322 -7.13 8.79 29.74
N SER A 323 -7.30 9.86 28.97
CA SER A 323 -7.42 9.75 27.52
C SER A 323 -6.10 9.39 26.84
N SER A 324 -4.98 9.97 27.27
CA SER A 324 -3.66 9.63 26.74
C SER A 324 -3.29 8.18 27.05
N PHE A 325 -3.58 7.71 28.26
CA PHE A 325 -3.36 6.32 28.65
C PHE A 325 -4.25 5.35 27.87
N GLY A 326 -5.55 5.67 27.72
CA GLY A 326 -6.46 4.88 26.87
C GLY A 326 -6.04 4.89 25.40
N GLY A 327 -5.53 6.01 24.90
CA GLY A 327 -5.01 6.13 23.53
C GLY A 327 -3.73 5.33 23.32
N PHE A 328 -2.82 5.32 24.30
CA PHE A 328 -1.61 4.49 24.27
C PHE A 328 -1.95 2.99 24.29
N LEU A 329 -2.86 2.57 25.18
CA LEU A 329 -3.35 1.19 25.19
C LEU A 329 -4.08 0.83 23.89
N GLY A 330 -4.90 1.75 23.37
CA GLY A 330 -5.55 1.61 22.06
C GLY A 330 -4.53 1.45 20.94
N LEU A 331 -3.41 2.17 20.99
CA LEU A 331 -2.31 2.00 20.04
C LEU A 331 -1.67 0.62 20.12
N LEU A 332 -1.38 0.13 21.33
CA LEU A 332 -0.80 -1.21 21.48
C LEU A 332 -1.77 -2.29 20.97
N VAL A 333 -3.05 -2.21 21.36
CA VAL A 333 -4.08 -3.16 20.94
C VAL A 333 -4.32 -3.07 19.43
N GLY A 334 -4.44 -1.85 18.89
CA GLY A 334 -4.63 -1.61 17.46
C GLY A 334 -3.46 -2.12 16.63
N ALA A 335 -2.22 -1.83 17.04
CA ALA A 335 -1.01 -2.31 16.38
C ALA A 335 -0.93 -3.84 16.40
N LEU A 336 -1.19 -4.45 17.55
CA LEU A 336 -1.22 -5.92 17.70
C LEU A 336 -2.29 -6.54 16.81
N LEU A 337 -3.50 -5.99 16.81
CA LEU A 337 -4.59 -6.45 15.94
C LEU A 337 -4.20 -6.34 14.46
N SER A 338 -3.70 -5.18 14.01
CA SER A 338 -3.23 -5.04 12.62
C SER A 338 -2.10 -6.00 12.28
N PHE A 339 -1.14 -6.21 13.19
CA PHE A 339 -0.05 -7.17 12.95
C PHE A 339 -0.59 -8.59 12.78
N THR A 340 -1.50 -9.03 13.65
CA THR A 340 -2.12 -10.36 13.55
C THR A 340 -2.92 -10.53 12.26
N ILE A 341 -3.67 -9.50 11.86
CA ILE A 341 -4.49 -9.54 10.63
C ILE A 341 -3.60 -9.51 9.39
N CYS A 342 -2.60 -8.62 9.33
CA CYS A 342 -1.64 -8.54 8.22
C CYS A 342 -0.90 -9.88 8.05
N SER A 343 -0.44 -10.50 9.16
CA SER A 343 0.21 -11.80 9.11
C SER A 343 -0.71 -12.93 8.65
N LEU A 344 -2.01 -12.85 8.91
CA LEU A 344 -2.98 -13.89 8.54
C LEU A 344 -3.41 -13.76 7.08
N ILE A 345 -3.50 -12.54 6.56
CA ILE A 345 -3.87 -12.26 5.16
C ILE A 345 -2.64 -12.30 4.24
N GLY A 346 -1.42 -12.20 4.79
CA GLY A 346 -0.17 -12.21 4.01
C GLY A 346 0.19 -10.85 3.40
N ILE A 347 -0.25 -9.74 4.03
CA ILE A 347 0.02 -8.37 3.56
C ILE A 347 1.13 -7.75 4.42
N SER A 348 1.99 -6.94 3.79
CA SER A 348 3.02 -6.16 4.49
C SER A 348 2.45 -5.28 5.61
N PHE A 349 2.95 -5.47 6.84
CA PHE A 349 2.59 -4.64 7.98
C PHE A 349 3.39 -3.32 7.97
N SER A 350 2.70 -2.19 7.81
CA SER A 350 3.34 -0.86 7.79
C SER A 350 2.63 0.13 8.72
N LEU A 351 3.19 0.32 9.92
CA LEU A 351 2.72 1.31 10.88
C LEU A 351 3.41 2.66 10.66
N SER A 352 2.73 3.59 9.99
CA SER A 352 3.25 4.94 9.75
C SER A 352 3.27 5.80 11.02
N GLY A 353 4.36 6.53 11.25
CA GLY A 353 4.47 7.49 12.35
C GLY A 353 3.39 8.59 12.32
N SER A 354 2.89 8.94 11.13
CA SER A 354 1.74 9.84 10.96
C SER A 354 0.47 9.32 11.62
N THR A 355 0.19 8.01 11.48
CA THR A 355 -0.97 7.34 12.09
C THR A 355 -0.84 7.34 13.61
N VAL A 356 0.35 7.08 14.14
CA VAL A 356 0.64 7.12 15.59
C VAL A 356 0.42 8.52 16.16
N LEU A 357 0.98 9.54 15.50
CA LEU A 357 0.88 10.93 15.95
C LEU A 357 -0.57 11.42 15.89
N LEU A 358 -1.30 11.07 14.84
CA LEU A 358 -2.72 11.39 14.70
C LEU A 358 -3.53 10.72 15.81
N ALA A 359 -3.35 9.43 16.06
CA ALA A 359 -4.10 8.71 17.09
C ALA A 359 -3.87 9.24 18.51
N LEU A 360 -2.60 9.45 18.90
CA LEU A 360 -2.25 9.97 20.22
C LEU A 360 -2.65 11.45 20.38
N GLY A 361 -2.44 12.26 19.34
CA GLY A 361 -2.84 13.67 19.32
C GLY A 361 -4.35 13.82 19.47
N PHE A 362 -5.12 13.00 18.75
CA PHE A 362 -6.57 13.02 18.78
C PHE A 362 -7.14 12.54 20.12
N SER A 363 -6.59 11.46 20.70
CA SER A 363 -7.00 11.00 22.04
C SER A 363 -6.72 12.05 23.12
N THR A 364 -5.58 12.74 23.02
CA THR A 364 -5.24 13.85 23.93
C THR A 364 -6.21 15.01 23.77
N ALA A 365 -6.52 15.42 22.53
CA ALA A 365 -7.46 16.49 22.24
C ALA A 365 -8.86 16.21 22.83
N ILE A 366 -9.34 14.96 22.76
CA ILE A 366 -10.63 14.58 23.31
C ILE A 366 -10.65 14.63 24.84
N GLY A 367 -9.57 14.21 25.51
CA GLY A 367 -9.44 14.38 26.96
C GLY A 367 -9.50 15.84 27.38
N ILE A 368 -8.90 16.75 26.59
CA ILE A 368 -8.98 18.18 26.83
C ILE A 368 -10.42 18.68 26.64
N ILE A 369 -11.03 18.43 25.47
CA ILE A 369 -12.35 18.95 25.11
C ILE A 369 -13.41 18.51 26.12
N PHE A 370 -13.49 17.20 26.40
CA PHE A 370 -14.50 16.64 27.29
C PHE A 370 -14.15 16.76 28.78
N GLY A 371 -12.89 17.04 29.11
CA GLY A 371 -12.43 17.32 30.48
C GLY A 371 -12.70 18.76 30.94
N ILE A 372 -12.84 19.73 30.02
CA ILE A 372 -13.04 21.15 30.38
C ILE A 372 -14.33 21.38 31.16
N ALA A 373 -15.45 20.80 30.73
CA ALA A 373 -16.75 20.99 31.38
C ALA A 373 -16.78 20.52 32.85
N PRO A 374 -16.41 19.27 33.18
CA PRO A 374 -16.35 18.81 34.57
C PRO A 374 -15.29 19.55 35.39
N ALA A 375 -14.12 19.85 34.82
CA ALA A 375 -13.08 20.62 35.51
C ALA A 375 -13.56 22.04 35.88
N ARG A 376 -14.30 22.70 34.98
CA ARG A 376 -14.93 23.99 35.26
C ARG A 376 -15.99 23.86 36.35
N LYS A 377 -16.83 22.82 36.32
CA LYS A 377 -17.84 22.56 37.35
C LYS A 377 -17.19 22.41 38.73
N ALA A 378 -16.14 21.61 38.86
CA ALA A 378 -15.37 21.45 40.09
C ALA A 378 -14.78 22.79 40.59
N SER A 379 -14.18 23.56 39.67
CA SER A 379 -13.57 24.85 40.00
C SER A 379 -14.58 25.93 40.43
N LYS A 380 -15.87 25.76 40.16
CA LYS A 380 -16.93 26.73 40.52
C LYS A 380 -17.76 26.34 41.75
N LEU A 381 -17.49 25.20 42.38
CA LEU A 381 -18.18 24.79 43.61
C LEU A 381 -17.98 25.80 44.75
N ASN A 382 -19.05 26.23 45.41
CA ASN A 382 -18.95 27.06 46.61
C ASN A 382 -18.48 26.21 47.81
N PRO A 383 -17.46 26.65 48.57
CA PRO A 383 -16.96 25.88 49.71
C PRO A 383 -18.03 25.61 50.78
N ILE A 384 -18.93 26.57 51.00
CA ILE A 384 -20.01 26.49 51.99
C ILE A 384 -21.02 25.41 51.59
N ASP A 385 -21.49 25.43 50.33
CA ASP A 385 -22.44 24.44 49.81
C ASP A 385 -21.85 23.03 49.80
N ALA A 386 -20.56 22.92 49.45
CA ALA A 386 -19.84 21.64 49.37
C ALA A 386 -19.57 20.99 50.74
N LEU A 387 -19.51 21.79 51.83
CA LEU A 387 -19.33 21.29 53.19
C LEU A 387 -20.66 21.04 53.92
N ARG A 388 -21.75 21.65 53.44
CA ARG A 388 -23.10 21.46 53.99
C ARG A 388 -23.76 20.16 53.51
N SER A 389 -23.30 19.58 52.40
CA SER A 389 -23.83 18.34 51.82
C SER A 389 -23.30 17.05 52.46
N VAL A 390 -22.80 17.12 53.71
CA VAL A 390 -22.31 15.98 54.50
C VAL A 390 -23.42 15.39 55.34
#